data_AF-A0A7W0J235-F1
#
_entry.id   AF-A0A7W0J235-F1
#
_cell.length_a   1.000
_cell.length_b   1.000
_cell.length_c   1.000
_cell.angle_alpha   90.00
_cell.angle_beta   90.00
_cell.angle_gamma   90.00
#
_symmetry.space_group_name_H-M   'P 1'
#
loop_
_entity.id
_entity.type
_entity.pdbx_description
1 polymer ?
#
loop_
_entity_poly.entity_id
_entity_poly.type
_entity_poly.pdbx_seq_one_letter_code
_entity_poly.pdbx_strand_id
1 'polypeptide(L)' 'MNPLKPLRAKVEDVKIEAEGVKTYTLSTEFSFVAEPGQFNMIGYPGFGKAPICLSAIMQGGASPLR' A
#
# COMPACT_ATOMS: atom_id res chain seq x y z
N MET A 1 3.65 20.58 3.99
CA MET A 1 3.06 19.48 3.18
C MET A 1 2.05 18.76 4.06
N ASN A 2 0.81 18.50 3.60
CA ASN A 2 -0.20 17.82 4.42
C ASN A 2 -0.02 16.29 4.28
N PRO A 3 0.45 15.57 5.31
CA PRO A 3 0.71 14.13 5.24
C PRO A 3 -0.58 13.31 5.10
N LEU A 4 -1.75 13.89 5.38
CA LEU A 4 -3.05 13.24 5.29
C LEU A 4 -3.79 13.51 3.97
N LYS A 5 -3.18 14.28 3.06
CA LYS A 5 -3.77 14.51 1.74
C LYS A 5 -3.69 13.19 0.95
N PRO A 6 -4.80 12.69 0.38
CA PRO A 6 -4.78 11.48 -0.43
C PRO A 6 -3.79 11.62 -1.59
N LEU A 7 -2.96 10.60 -1.76
CA LEU A 7 -2.01 10.50 -2.86
C LEU A 7 -2.49 9.42 -3.83
N ARG A 8 -2.18 9.60 -5.11
CA ARG A 8 -2.43 8.57 -6.12
C ARG A 8 -1.38 7.48 -5.98
N ALA A 9 -1.82 6.23 -6.04
CA ALA A 9 -0.95 5.07 -6.13
C ALA A 9 -1.34 4.25 -7.37
N LYS A 10 -0.39 3.51 -7.92
CA LYS A 10 -0.59 2.59 -9.04
C LYS A 10 -0.48 1.16 -8.53
N VAL A 11 -1.38 0.30 -9.00
CA VAL A 11 -1.27 -1.14 -8.77
C VAL A 11 -0.20 -1.68 -9.72
N GLU A 12 0.86 -2.22 -9.16
CA GLU A 12 1.95 -2.84 -9.93
C GLU A 12 1.79 -4.35 -10.04
N ASP A 13 1.25 -5.00 -9.01
CA ASP A 13 1.04 -6.44 -9.01
C ASP A 13 -0.19 -6.83 -8.18
N VAL A 14 -0.77 -7.99 -8.52
CA VAL A 14 -1.89 -8.59 -7.81
C VAL A 14 -1.62 -10.08 -7.64
N LYS A 15 -1.37 -10.49 -6.40
CA LYS A 15 -1.19 -11.88 -6.02
C LYS A 15 -2.48 -12.45 -5.44
N ILE A 16 -2.93 -13.58 -5.97
CA ILE A 16 -4.05 -14.34 -5.42
C ILE A 16 -3.49 -15.23 -4.30
N GLU A 17 -3.95 -15.04 -3.07
CA GLU A 17 -3.49 -15.84 -1.92
C GLU A 17 -4.42 -17.02 -1.65
N ALA A 18 -5.72 -16.79 -1.74
CA ALA A 18 -6.79 -17.77 -1.54
C ALA A 18 -8.10 -17.30 -2.19
N GLU A 19 -9.15 -18.11 -2.11
CA GLU A 19 -10.48 -17.70 -2.55
C GLU A 19 -10.93 -16.43 -1.78
N GLY A 20 -11.23 -15.36 -2.53
CA GLY A 20 -11.63 -14.07 -1.96
C GLY A 20 -10.50 -13.22 -1.35
N VAL A 21 -9.24 -13.70 -1.34
CA VAL A 21 -8.11 -12.98 -0.73
C VAL A 21 -7.04 -12.66 -1.78
N LYS A 22 -6.72 -11.38 -1.91
CA LYS A 22 -5.70 -10.87 -2.84
C LYS A 22 -4.77 -9.89 -2.13
N THR A 23 -3.48 -10.00 -2.44
CA THR A 23 -2.46 -9.03 -2.05
C THR A 23 -2.17 -8.11 -3.24
N TYR A 24 -2.19 -6.80 -3.00
CA TYR A 24 -1.90 -5.79 -4.02
C TYR A 24 -0.59 -5.10 -3.70
N THR A 25 0.31 -5.05 -4.68
CA THR A 25 1.53 -4.25 -4.59
C THR A 25 1.27 -2.88 -5.20
N LEU A 26 1.48 -1.83 -4.41
CA LEU A 26 1.23 -0.44 -4.81
C LEU A 26 2.53 0.33 -4.93
N SER A 27 2.67 1.12 -5.99
CA SER A 27 3.71 2.15 -6.13
C SER A 27 3.10 3.54 -5.98
N THR A 28 3.88 4.48 -5.45
CA THR A 28 3.51 5.88 -5.32
C THR A 28 4.74 6.75 -5.59
N GLU A 29 4.53 7.96 -6.10
CA GLU A 29 5.61 8.91 -6.40
C GLU A 29 6.26 9.48 -5.12
N PHE A 30 5.67 9.24 -3.96
CA PHE A 30 6.11 9.79 -2.69
C PHE A 30 6.64 8.70 -1.76
N SER A 31 7.81 8.93 -1.19
CA SER A 31 8.32 8.12 -0.09
C SER A 31 7.38 8.23 1.11
N PHE A 32 6.99 7.10 1.66
CA PHE A 32 6.27 7.04 2.94
C PHE A 32 6.92 6.00 3.85
N VAL A 33 6.80 6.23 5.14
CA VAL A 33 7.19 5.30 6.20
C VAL A 33 5.92 4.91 6.93
N ALA A 34 5.77 3.64 7.28
CA ALA A 34 4.74 3.21 8.19
C ALA A 34 5.32 2.25 9.23
N GLU A 35 4.78 2.32 10.44
CA GLU A 35 5.15 1.44 11.55
C GLU A 35 4.18 0.24 11.62
N PRO A 36 4.65 -0.92 12.11
CA PRO A 36 3.76 -2.06 12.35
C PRO A 36 2.56 -1.68 13.21
N GLY A 37 1.36 -2.10 12.79
CA GLY A 37 0.10 -1.77 13.45
C GLY A 37 -0.61 -0.52 12.89
N GLN A 38 0.06 0.27 12.04
CA GLN A 38 -0.60 1.34 11.30
C GLN A 38 -1.35 0.83 10.07
N PHE A 39 -2.34 1.61 9.64
CA PHE A 39 -3.09 1.37 8.40
C PHE A 39 -3.14 2.64 7.55
N ASN A 40 -3.41 2.47 6.26
CA ASN A 40 -3.67 3.57 5.34
C ASN A 40 -5.14 3.59 4.93
N MET A 41 -5.68 4.80 4.74
CA MET A 41 -7.00 4.97 4.14
C MET A 41 -6.87 4.90 2.62
N ILE A 42 -7.39 3.82 2.02
CA ILE A 42 -7.45 3.66 0.57
C ILE A 42 -8.81 4.14 0.08
N GLY A 43 -8.80 5.06 -0.88
CA GLY A 43 -10.01 5.57 -1.52
C GLY A 43 -10.19 4.98 -2.92
N TYR A 44 -11.39 4.47 -3.21
CA TYR A 44 -11.79 4.08 -4.56
C TYR A 44 -12.86 5.06 -5.09
N PRO A 45 -12.57 5.81 -6.17
CA PRO A 45 -13.51 6.75 -6.75
C PRO A 45 -14.87 6.10 -7.07
N GLY A 46 -15.96 6.71 -6.61
CA GLY A 46 -17.31 6.22 -6.84
C GLY A 46 -17.79 5.11 -5.89
N PHE A 47 -16.95 4.59 -4.99
CA PHE A 47 -17.34 3.56 -4.02
C PHE A 47 -17.19 4.03 -2.58
N GLY A 48 -16.03 4.57 -2.20
CA GLY A 48 -15.79 5.01 -0.83
C GLY A 48 -14.34 4.88 -0.39
N LYS A 49 -14.12 4.77 0.91
CA LYS A 49 -12.80 4.63 1.53
C LYS A 49 -12.80 3.50 2.55
N ALA A 50 -11.70 2.76 2.65
CA ALA A 50 -11.53 1.71 3.64
C ALA A 50 -10.13 1.78 4.29
N PRO A 51 -10.01 1.49 5.59
CA PRO A 51 -8.72 1.32 6.24
C PRO A 51 -8.11 -0.02 5.83
N ILE A 52 -6.88 0.00 5.33
CA ILE A 52 -6.14 -1.20 4.90
C ILE A 52 -4.77 -1.21 5.58
N CYS A 53 -4.47 -2.28 6.31
CA CYS A 53 -3.16 -2.51 6.89
C CYS A 53 -2.14 -2.84 5.80
N LEU A 54 -0.90 -2.40 5.97
CA LEU A 54 0.18 -2.76 5.06
C LEU A 54 0.76 -4.12 5.47
N SER A 55 0.84 -5.05 4.52
CA SER A 55 1.49 -6.35 4.74
C SER A 55 3.02 -6.26 4.65
N ALA A 56 3.54 -5.34 3.83
CA ALA A 56 4.96 -5.06 3.68
C ALA A 56 5.19 -3.66 3.10
N ILE A 57 6.39 -3.10 3.32
CA ILE A 57 6.88 -1.92 2.63
C ILE A 57 8.13 -2.32 1.85
N MET A 58 8.09 -2.20 0.53
CA MET A 58 9.25 -2.47 -0.32
C MET A 58 9.96 -1.14 -0.62
N GLN A 59 11.15 -0.94 -0.08
CA GLN A 59 12.03 0.15 -0.52
C GLN A 59 12.82 -0.32 -1.74
N GLY A 60 12.78 0.46 -2.82
CA GLY A 60 13.62 0.20 -3.99
C GLY A 60 15.09 0.43 -3.64
N GLY A 61 15.84 -0.65 -3.41
CA GLY A 61 17.31 -0.64 -3.23
C GLY A 61 17.81 -1.64 -2.18
N ALA A 62 18.26 -2.81 -2.66
CA ALA A 62 18.94 -3.90 -1.95
C ALA A 62 18.17 -4.62 -0.83
N SER A 63 17.83 -5.89 -1.10
CA SER A 63 17.62 -6.90 -0.06
C SER A 63 18.79 -6.88 0.92
N PRO A 64 18.56 -6.89 2.25
CA PRO A 64 19.51 -7.53 3.13
C PRO A 64 19.45 -9.03 2.78
N LEU A 65 20.49 -9.50 2.12
CA LEU A 65 20.81 -10.93 2.09
C LEU A 65 20.74 -11.43 3.54
N ARG A 66 19.95 -12.48 3.73
CA ARG A 66 20.05 -13.36 4.90
C ARG A 66 21.42 -14.03 4.94
#